data_AF-A0AA38CYG0-F1
#
_entry.id   AF-A0AA38CYG0-F1
#
_cell.length_a   1.000
_cell.length_b   1.000
_cell.length_c   1.000
_cell.angle_alpha   90.00
_cell.angle_beta   90.00
_cell.angle_gamma   90.00
#
_symmetry.space_group_name_H-M   'P 1'
#
loop_
_entity.id
_entity.type
_entity.pdbx_description
1 polymer ?
#
loop_
_entity_poly.entity_id
_entity_poly.type
_entity_poly.pdbx_seq_one_letter_code
_entity_poly.pdbx_strand_id
1 'polypeptide(L)'
;MNQSAKLENVINFINTHEIDFIDSKYVLYGRTDATNISLFLFGGLGALSMKQYIMILGKSHLTLILLSMKGDFKEDFLVISYDDIFDISFNEGVFTNVFTFYTENEKLKIRCNKKILGMHWQKANMASCLNHPAIAKYV
;
A
#
# COMPACT_ATOMS: atom_id res chain seq x y z
N MET A 1 -2.96 -3.29 19.62
CA MET A 1 -2.16 -3.00 18.41
C MET A 1 -1.84 -4.33 17.76
N ASN A 2 -2.11 -4.50 16.47
CA ASN A 2 -1.79 -5.76 15.81
C ASN A 2 -0.25 -5.88 15.69
N GLN A 3 0.30 -6.99 16.16
CA GLN A 3 1.73 -7.28 16.09
C GLN A 3 2.21 -7.33 14.64
N SER A 4 1.40 -7.84 13.71
CA SER A 4 1.78 -8.02 12.30
C SER A 4 2.20 -6.72 11.61
N ALA A 5 1.58 -5.58 11.95
CA ALA A 5 1.90 -4.29 11.33
C ALA A 5 3.13 -3.58 11.92
N LYS A 6 3.83 -4.20 12.87
CA LYS A 6 5.15 -3.74 13.26
C LYS A 6 6.13 -3.96 12.11
N LEU A 7 7.02 -3.00 11.89
CA LEU A 7 7.97 -3.05 10.78
C LEU A 7 8.82 -4.33 10.81
N GLU A 8 9.27 -4.76 11.98
CA GLU A 8 10.01 -6.03 12.16
C GLU A 8 9.26 -7.24 11.59
N ASN A 9 7.95 -7.33 11.82
CA ASN A 9 7.12 -8.44 11.35
C ASN A 9 6.82 -8.33 9.85
N VAL A 10 6.70 -7.10 9.33
CA VAL A 10 6.64 -6.86 7.88
C VAL A 10 7.92 -7.33 7.20
N ILE A 11 9.09 -6.94 7.71
CA ILE A 11 10.37 -7.34 7.12
C ILE A 11 10.56 -8.86 7.19
N ASN A 12 10.18 -9.49 8.31
CA ASN A 12 10.20 -10.95 8.41
C ASN A 12 9.29 -11.60 7.35
N PHE A 13 8.07 -11.08 7.16
CA PHE A 13 7.16 -11.58 6.13
C PHE A 13 7.74 -11.45 4.71
N ILE A 14 8.36 -10.29 4.41
CA ILE A 14 9.04 -10.02 3.13
C ILE A 14 10.13 -11.06 2.88
N ASN A 15 10.99 -11.31 3.87
CA ASN A 15 12.09 -12.25 3.73
C ASN A 15 11.60 -13.70 3.59
N THR A 16 10.59 -14.10 4.35
CA THR A 16 10.02 -15.46 4.29
C THR A 16 9.37 -15.77 2.94
N HIS A 17 8.78 -14.76 2.28
CA HIS A 17 8.10 -14.93 1.00
C HIS A 17 8.94 -14.41 -0.18
N GLU A 18 10.22 -14.09 0.04
CA GLU A 18 11.16 -13.62 -0.98
C GLU A 18 10.61 -12.45 -1.82
N ILE A 19 9.90 -11.52 -1.17
CA ILE A 19 9.29 -10.36 -1.82
C ILE A 19 10.37 -9.37 -2.25
N ASP A 20 10.28 -8.86 -3.48
CA ASP A 20 11.16 -7.81 -4.00
C ASP A 20 11.16 -6.58 -3.06
N PHE A 21 12.34 -6.26 -2.53
CA PHE A 21 12.51 -5.32 -1.45
C PHE A 21 13.87 -4.62 -1.54
N ILE A 22 13.85 -3.30 -1.32
CA ILE A 22 15.08 -2.48 -1.30
C ILE A 22 15.44 -2.08 0.13
N ASP A 23 14.48 -1.43 0.81
CA ASP A 23 14.71 -0.83 2.13
C ASP A 23 13.36 -0.64 2.84
N SER A 24 13.39 -0.78 4.15
CA SER A 24 12.24 -0.61 5.03
C SER A 24 11.57 0.77 4.93
N LYS A 25 12.32 1.81 4.53
CA LYS A 25 11.80 3.17 4.33
C LYS A 25 10.85 3.30 3.13
N TYR A 26 10.81 2.28 2.26
CA TYR A 26 9.95 2.19 1.09
C TYR A 26 8.70 1.32 1.30
N VAL A 27 8.40 1.03 2.57
CA VAL A 27 7.21 0.32 3.00
C VAL A 27 6.18 1.34 3.50
N LEU A 28 4.94 1.23 3.04
CA LEU A 28 3.81 2.05 3.46
C LEU A 28 2.60 1.18 3.81
N TYR A 29 1.85 1.57 4.83
CA TYR A 29 0.49 1.12 4.98
C TYR A 29 -0.43 1.95 4.06
N GLY A 30 -1.34 1.25 3.38
CA GLY A 30 -2.33 1.86 2.50
C GLY A 30 -3.66 1.12 2.51
N ARG A 31 -4.68 1.74 1.90
CA ARG A 31 -5.98 1.10 1.68
C ARG A 31 -6.59 1.49 0.35
N THR A 32 -7.44 0.63 -0.18
CA THR A 32 -8.36 0.98 -1.26
C THR A 32 -9.67 1.50 -0.67
N ASP A 33 -10.38 2.32 -1.45
CA ASP A 33 -11.73 2.73 -1.09
C ASP A 33 -12.72 1.58 -1.31
N ALA A 34 -13.87 1.65 -0.63
CA ALA A 34 -15.00 0.81 -0.96
C ALA A 34 -15.44 1.13 -2.40
N THR A 35 -15.76 0.10 -3.18
CA THR A 35 -16.26 0.32 -4.53
C THR A 35 -17.64 0.98 -4.48
N ASN A 36 -17.98 1.79 -5.49
CA ASN A 36 -19.31 2.42 -5.54
C ASN A 36 -20.44 1.37 -5.51
N ILE A 37 -20.19 0.19 -6.09
CA ILE A 37 -21.11 -0.94 -6.07
C ILE A 37 -21.30 -1.46 -4.64
N SER A 38 -20.23 -1.64 -3.86
CA SER A 38 -20.38 -2.14 -2.49
C SER A 38 -21.05 -1.12 -1.57
N LEU A 39 -20.77 0.17 -1.76
CA LEU A 39 -21.46 1.24 -1.04
C LEU A 39 -22.96 1.30 -1.40
N PHE A 40 -23.31 1.12 -2.67
CA PHE A 40 -24.70 1.09 -3.13
C PHE A 40 -25.46 -0.11 -2.56
N LEU A 41 -24.87 -1.32 -2.63
CA LEU A 41 -25.52 -2.56 -2.22
C LEU A 41 -25.63 -2.71 -0.69
N PHE A 42 -24.64 -2.24 0.05
CA PHE A 42 -24.50 -2.52 1.48
C PHE A 42 -24.51 -1.25 2.36
N GLY A 43 -24.71 -0.07 1.77
CA GLY A 43 -24.74 1.20 2.51
C GLY A 43 -23.48 1.40 3.34
N GLY A 44 -23.66 1.71 4.63
CA GLY A 44 -22.54 1.87 5.59
C GLY A 44 -21.69 0.62 5.79
N LEU A 45 -22.25 -0.58 5.55
CA LEU A 45 -21.49 -1.84 5.57
C LEU A 45 -20.62 -2.02 4.31
N GLY A 46 -20.85 -1.22 3.26
CA GLY A 46 -19.97 -1.18 2.09
C GLY A 46 -18.53 -0.78 2.46
N ALA A 47 -18.33 -0.06 3.56
CA ALA A 47 -16.99 0.24 4.10
C ALA A 47 -16.19 -1.03 4.46
N LEU A 48 -16.85 -2.16 4.76
CA LEU A 48 -16.19 -3.44 5.03
C LEU A 48 -15.50 -4.02 3.78
N SER A 49 -15.85 -3.55 2.59
CA SER A 49 -15.17 -3.94 1.34
C SER A 49 -13.82 -3.23 1.12
N MET A 50 -13.49 -2.24 1.96
CA MET A 50 -12.17 -1.59 1.92
C MET A 50 -11.09 -2.62 2.22
N LYS A 51 -10.11 -2.72 1.33
CA LYS A 51 -8.94 -3.58 1.53
C LYS A 51 -7.79 -2.75 2.10
N GLN A 52 -7.11 -3.31 3.08
CA GLN A 52 -5.94 -2.71 3.72
C GLN A 52 -4.70 -3.46 3.28
N TYR A 53 -3.61 -2.75 3.05
CA TYR A 53 -2.39 -3.31 2.49
C TYR A 53 -1.15 -2.80 3.21
N ILE A 54 -0.14 -3.65 3.28
CA ILE A 54 1.25 -3.20 3.32
C ILE A 54 1.75 -3.12 1.88
N MET A 55 2.03 -1.90 1.44
CA MET A 55 2.60 -1.55 0.15
C MET A 55 4.12 -1.52 0.26
N ILE A 56 4.79 -2.26 -0.62
CA ILE A 56 6.24 -2.35 -0.71
C ILE A 56 6.65 -1.88 -2.10
N LEU A 57 7.43 -0.81 -2.13
CA LEU A 57 8.10 -0.37 -3.37
C LEU A 57 9.44 -1.09 -3.43
N GLY A 58 9.46 -2.20 -4.18
CA GLY A 58 10.64 -3.00 -4.47
C GLY A 58 11.47 -2.42 -5.61
N LYS A 59 12.51 -3.14 -6.04
CA LYS A 59 13.42 -2.70 -7.10
C LYS A 59 12.75 -2.66 -8.46
N SER A 60 11.99 -3.70 -8.78
CA SER A 60 11.32 -3.90 -10.06
C SER A 60 9.81 -4.05 -9.92
N HIS A 61 9.31 -4.31 -8.71
CA HIS A 61 7.89 -4.58 -8.48
C HIS A 61 7.29 -3.69 -7.38
N LEU A 62 6.00 -3.40 -7.55
CA LEU A 62 5.10 -2.98 -6.49
C LEU A 62 4.44 -4.22 -5.89
N THR A 63 4.62 -4.45 -4.59
CA THR A 63 3.93 -5.54 -3.88
C THR A 63 2.94 -5.00 -2.87
N LEU A 64 1.72 -5.54 -2.86
CA LEU A 64 0.66 -5.22 -1.91
C LEU A 64 0.28 -6.47 -1.11
N ILE A 65 0.73 -6.54 0.13
CA ILE A 65 0.36 -7.62 1.06
C ILE A 65 -1.00 -7.28 1.67
N LEU A 66 -1.99 -8.12 1.43
CA LEU A 66 -3.34 -7.89 1.94
C LEU A 66 -3.39 -8.14 3.45
N LEU A 67 -4.06 -7.24 4.17
CA LEU A 67 -4.29 -7.37 5.60
C LEU A 67 -5.74 -7.80 5.88
N SER A 68 -5.91 -8.58 6.95
CA SER A 68 -7.20 -8.83 7.56
C SER A 68 -7.78 -7.54 8.16
N MET A 69 -9.07 -7.50 8.45
CA MET A 69 -9.68 -6.37 9.18
C MET A 69 -9.03 -6.14 10.56
N LYS A 70 -8.46 -7.19 11.15
CA LYS A 70 -7.74 -7.10 12.42
C LYS A 70 -6.30 -6.62 12.23
N GLY A 71 -5.80 -6.59 11.00
CA GLY A 71 -4.44 -6.16 10.62
C GLY A 71 -3.42 -7.29 10.48
N ASP A 72 -3.87 -8.55 10.41
CA ASP A 72 -2.99 -9.72 10.21
C ASP A 72 -2.66 -9.86 8.74
N PHE A 73 -1.46 -10.35 8.40
CA PHE A 73 -1.15 -10.70 7.02
C PHE A 73 -2.07 -11.82 6.54
N LYS A 74 -2.66 -11.62 5.36
CA LYS A 74 -3.21 -12.72 4.59
C LYS A 74 -2.10 -13.32 3.72
N GLU A 75 -2.21 -14.60 3.40
CA GLU A 75 -1.25 -15.27 2.53
C GLU A 75 -1.28 -14.73 1.09
N ASP A 76 -2.40 -14.13 0.67
CA ASP A 76 -2.51 -13.49 -0.64
C ASP A 76 -1.86 -12.11 -0.66
N PHE A 77 -0.98 -11.90 -1.65
CA PHE A 77 -0.42 -10.60 -2.00
C PHE A 77 -0.45 -10.38 -3.52
N LEU A 78 -0.63 -9.12 -3.92
CA LEU A 78 -0.60 -8.70 -5.33
C LEU A 78 0.80 -8.19 -5.66
N VAL A 79 1.38 -8.66 -6.76
CA VAL A 79 2.67 -8.21 -7.28
C VAL A 79 2.44 -7.63 -8.67
N ILE A 80 2.94 -6.42 -8.93
CA ILE A 80 2.84 -5.73 -10.21
C ILE A 80 4.23 -5.31 -10.65
N SER A 81 4.67 -5.72 -11.84
CA SER A 81 5.93 -5.23 -12.42
C SER A 81 5.80 -3.75 -12.75
N TYR A 82 6.86 -2.96 -12.52
CA TYR A 82 6.87 -1.56 -12.96
C TYR A 82 6.83 -1.42 -14.48
N ASP A 83 7.17 -2.47 -15.23
CA ASP A 83 7.04 -2.47 -16.69
C ASP A 83 5.56 -2.51 -17.13
N ASP A 84 4.67 -3.06 -16.29
CA ASP A 84 3.22 -3.11 -16.51
C ASP A 84 2.51 -1.81 -16.07
N ILE A 85 3.25 -0.88 -15.46
CA ILE A 85 2.74 0.41 -14.97
C ILE A 85 3.20 1.52 -15.93
N PHE A 86 2.28 2.02 -16.74
CA PHE A 86 2.60 3.07 -17.71
C PHE A 86 2.63 4.47 -17.10
N ASP A 87 1.88 4.70 -16.01
CA ASP A 87 1.86 6.00 -15.31
C ASP A 87 1.63 5.81 -13.80
N ILE A 88 2.17 6.75 -13.00
CA ILE A 88 1.95 6.83 -11.56
C ILE A 88 1.60 8.27 -11.20
N SER A 89 0.42 8.48 -10.64
CA SER A 89 0.02 9.78 -10.13
C SER A 89 0.07 9.82 -8.61
N PHE A 90 0.71 10.84 -8.08
CA PHE A 90 0.75 11.14 -6.65
C PHE A 90 -0.05 12.41 -6.34
N ASN A 91 -0.92 12.34 -5.34
CA ASN A 91 -1.64 13.49 -4.82
C ASN A 91 -1.41 13.61 -3.31
N GLU A 92 -0.76 14.69 -2.89
CA GLU A 92 -0.54 15.00 -1.48
C GLU A 92 -1.79 15.66 -0.87
N GLY A 93 -2.37 15.01 0.13
CA GLY A 93 -3.43 15.58 0.94
C GLY A 93 -2.94 16.04 2.32
N VAL A 94 -3.79 16.75 3.06
CA VAL A 94 -3.46 17.20 4.44
C VAL A 94 -3.24 16.01 5.38
N PHE A 95 -4.10 14.99 5.30
CA PHE A 95 -4.07 13.82 6.20
C PHE A 95 -3.69 12.51 5.49
N THR A 96 -4.00 12.42 4.20
CA THR A 96 -3.88 11.19 3.41
C THR A 96 -3.29 11.53 2.06
N ASN A 97 -2.23 10.81 1.69
CA ASN A 97 -1.66 10.84 0.36
C ASN A 97 -2.30 9.75 -0.49
N VAL A 98 -2.32 9.96 -1.80
CA VAL A 98 -2.93 9.02 -2.73
C VAL A 98 -1.92 8.69 -3.82
N PHE A 99 -1.59 7.40 -3.92
CA PHE A 99 -0.86 6.83 -5.04
C PHE A 99 -1.88 6.21 -6.00
N THR A 100 -1.76 6.53 -7.28
CA THR A 100 -2.55 5.93 -8.34
C THR A 100 -1.60 5.29 -9.34
N PHE A 101 -1.66 3.98 -9.46
CA PHE A 101 -0.90 3.22 -10.44
C PHE A 101 -1.82 2.90 -11.61
N TYR A 102 -1.41 3.24 -12.82
CA TYR A 102 -2.16 2.96 -14.04
C TYR A 102 -1.50 1.79 -14.77
N THR A 103 -2.24 0.69 -14.90
CA THR A 103 -1.86 -0.48 -15.71
C THR A 103 -2.79 -0.58 -16.91
N GLU A 104 -2.45 -1.41 -17.91
CA GLU A 104 -3.30 -1.61 -19.09
C GLU A 104 -4.74 -2.03 -18.75
N ASN A 105 -4.89 -2.82 -17.68
CA ASN A 105 -6.16 -3.43 -17.30
C ASN A 105 -6.94 -2.59 -16.28
N GLU A 106 -6.25 -1.90 -15.37
CA GLU A 106 -6.92 -1.21 -14.27
C GLU A 106 -6.16 -0.02 -13.68
N LYS A 107 -6.91 0.81 -12.96
CA LYS A 107 -6.38 1.90 -12.14
C LYS A 107 -6.40 1.50 -10.68
N LEU A 108 -5.22 1.30 -10.10
CA LEU A 108 -5.07 0.93 -8.70
C LEU A 108 -4.80 2.16 -7.83
N LYS A 109 -5.79 2.52 -7.00
CA LYS A 109 -5.72 3.69 -6.12
C LYS A 109 -5.47 3.27 -4.68
N ILE A 110 -4.29 3.58 -4.15
CA ILE A 110 -3.89 3.31 -2.77
C ILE A 110 -3.83 4.61 -1.98
N ARG A 111 -4.67 4.71 -0.95
CA ARG A 111 -4.67 5.82 0.00
C ARG A 111 -3.79 5.49 1.19
N CYS A 112 -2.78 6.31 1.42
CA CYS A 112 -1.85 6.15 2.53
C CYS A 112 -2.00 7.32 3.51
N ASN A 113 -2.48 7.03 4.73
CA ASN A 113 -2.52 8.04 5.78
C ASN A 113 -1.10 8.43 6.18
N LYS A 114 -0.85 9.75 6.38
CA LYS A 114 0.48 10.25 6.76
C LYS A 114 0.91 9.77 8.16
N LYS A 115 -0.06 9.48 9.03
CA LYS A 115 0.16 8.96 10.39
C LYS A 115 -0.87 7.89 10.69
N ILE A 116 -0.44 6.83 11.37
CA ILE A 116 -1.30 5.75 11.84
C ILE A 116 -0.90 5.43 13.27
N LEU A 117 -1.89 5.34 14.15
CA LEU A 117 -1.65 5.01 15.55
C LEU A 117 -1.03 3.61 15.65
N GLY A 118 0.11 3.51 16.32
CA GLY A 118 0.85 2.26 16.46
C GLY A 118 1.80 1.90 15.31
N MET A 119 1.80 2.66 14.20
CA MET A 119 2.77 2.50 13.11
C MET A 119 3.61 3.77 12.96
N HIS A 120 4.52 3.99 13.92
CA HIS A 120 5.35 5.21 13.94
C HIS A 120 6.23 5.37 12.69
N TRP A 121 6.61 4.25 12.07
CA TRP A 121 7.39 4.21 10.83
C TRP A 121 6.66 4.82 9.64
N GLN A 122 5.32 4.76 9.59
CA GLN A 122 4.52 5.25 8.46
C GLN A 122 4.82 6.70 8.10
N LYS A 123 4.97 7.57 9.12
CA LYS A 123 5.22 8.99 8.90
C LYS A 123 6.58 9.24 8.26
N ALA A 124 7.62 8.55 8.74
CA ALA A 124 8.98 8.69 8.22
C ALA A 124 9.11 8.09 6.82
N ASN A 125 8.48 6.94 6.60
CA ASN A 125 8.50 6.24 5.33
C ASN A 125 7.74 7.01 4.23
N MET A 126 6.65 7.68 4.58
CA MET A 126 5.89 8.50 3.62
C MET A 126 6.75 9.54 2.91
N ALA A 127 7.64 10.20 3.66
CA ALA A 127 8.57 11.18 3.08
C ALA A 127 9.65 10.51 2.22
N SER A 128 10.12 9.33 2.63
CA SER A 128 11.16 8.59 1.92
C SER A 128 10.67 7.97 0.60
N CYS A 129 9.41 7.52 0.55
CA CYS A 129 8.86 6.81 -0.61
C CYS A 129 8.78 7.64 -1.88
N LEU A 130 8.69 8.97 -1.77
CA LEU A 130 8.69 9.84 -2.95
C LEU A 130 10.05 9.87 -3.65
N ASN A 131 11.13 9.56 -2.94
CA ASN A 131 12.47 9.45 -3.49
C ASN A 131 12.75 8.06 -4.10
N HIS A 132 11.78 7.13 -4.05
CA HIS A 132 11.95 5.82 -4.67
C HIS A 132 12.09 5.97 -6.19
N PRO A 133 13.06 5.33 -6.87
CA PRO A 133 13.30 5.54 -8.31
C PRO A 133 12.08 5.32 -9.20
N ALA A 134 11.23 4.35 -8.85
CA ALA A 134 9.99 4.08 -9.59
C ALA A 134 8.93 5.20 -9.43
N ILE A 135 8.97 5.95 -8.33
CA ILE A 135 8.02 7.04 -8.03
C ILE A 135 8.59 8.38 -8.48
N ALA A 136 9.86 8.66 -8.19
CA ALA A 136 10.51 9.94 -8.43
C ALA A 136 10.52 10.38 -9.92
N LYS A 137 10.35 9.44 -10.86
CA LYS A 137 10.20 9.77 -12.29
C LYS A 137 8.83 10.39 -12.64
N TYR A 138 7.85 10.34 -11.74
CA TYR A 138 6.48 10.79 -11.98
C TYR A 138 5.96 11.87 -11.02
N VAL A 139 6.74 12.23 -9.98
CA VAL A 139 6.36 13.22 -8.96
C VAL A 139 7.15 14.51 -9.14
#